data_AF-A0A5D2W930-F1
#
_entry.id   AF-A0A5D2W930-F1
#
_cell.length_a   1.000
_cell.length_b   1.000
_cell.length_c   1.000
_cell.angle_alpha   90.00
_cell.angle_beta   90.00
_cell.angle_gamma   90.00
#
_symmetry.space_group_name_H-M   'P 1'
#
loop_
_entity.id
_entity.type
_entity.pdbx_description
1 polymer ?
#
loop_
_entity_poly.entity_id
_entity_poly.type
_entity_poly.pdbx_seq_one_letter_code
_entity_poly.pdbx_strand_id
1 'polypeptide(L)'
;ELCKFSKIKYIEQEIEFQLFVETYQSVESLIKERVAVYESLTYSSELYVSAGLIWKTSKDMQEQSIFIGNIPLMNSLKTSKVNGMLEILV
;
A
#
# COMPACT_ATOMS: atom_id res chain seq x y z
N GLU A 1 2.14 6.01 9.13
CA GLU A 1 3.41 5.43 8.66
C GLU A 1 3.89 5.98 7.32
N LEU A 2 3.15 5.86 6.21
CA LEU A 2 3.63 6.30 4.89
C LEU A 2 4.06 7.79 4.82
N CYS A 3 3.41 8.69 5.56
CA CYS A 3 3.83 10.10 5.62
C CYS A 3 5.22 10.33 6.25
N LYS A 4 5.75 9.34 6.97
CA LYS A 4 7.11 9.36 7.53
C LYS A 4 8.16 8.91 6.50
N PHE A 5 7.73 8.38 5.36
CA PHE A 5 8.63 7.91 4.31
C PHE A 5 9.37 9.09 3.69
N SER A 6 10.69 9.07 3.77
CA SER A 6 11.52 10.15 3.27
C SER A 6 11.67 10.06 1.75
N LYS A 7 11.86 11.23 1.12
CA LYS A 7 12.25 11.34 -0.28
C LYS A 7 13.58 10.60 -0.49
N ILE A 8 13.65 9.74 -1.51
CA ILE A 8 14.88 9.05 -1.89
C ILE A 8 15.55 9.86 -3.00
N LYS A 9 16.85 10.12 -2.88
CA LYS A 9 17.62 10.88 -3.88
C LYS A 9 18.66 9.96 -4.51
N TYR A 10 18.85 10.08 -5.83
CA TYR A 10 19.82 9.30 -6.60
C TYR A 10 20.57 10.21 -7.60
N ILE A 11 21.79 9.81 -8.01
CA ILE A 11 22.74 10.56 -8.88
C ILE A 11 22.95 12.00 -8.39
N GLU A 12 23.87 12.21 -7.44
CA GLU A 12 24.22 13.54 -6.93
C GLU A 12 23.03 14.49 -6.64
N GLN A 13 21.87 13.91 -6.27
CA GLN A 13 20.59 14.60 -6.03
C GLN A 13 19.83 15.13 -7.26
N GLU A 14 20.20 14.74 -8.47
CA GLU A 14 19.49 15.14 -9.71
C GLU A 14 18.11 14.49 -9.82
N ILE A 15 17.94 13.28 -9.28
CA ILE A 15 16.68 12.54 -9.33
C ILE A 15 16.16 12.33 -7.90
N GLU A 16 14.87 12.57 -7.72
CA GLU A 16 14.16 12.36 -6.45
C GLU A 16 12.93 11.47 -6.65
N PHE A 17 12.78 10.47 -5.79
CA PHE A 17 11.57 9.66 -5.66
C PHE A 17 10.77 10.11 -4.44
N GLN A 18 9.47 10.30 -4.62
CA GLN A 18 8.55 10.74 -3.57
C GLN A 18 7.24 9.95 -3.63
N LEU A 19 6.72 9.56 -2.45
CA LEU A 19 5.34 9.09 -2.32
C LEU A 19 4.39 10.27 -2.06
N PHE A 20 3.25 10.28 -2.74
CA PHE A 20 2.16 11.25 -2.56
C PHE A 20 1.05 10.62 -1.73
N VAL A 21 1.27 10.53 -0.42
CA VAL A 21 0.47 9.71 0.50
C VAL A 21 -1.01 10.11 0.57
N GLU A 22 -1.36 11.35 0.23
CA GLU A 22 -2.75 11.83 0.18
C GLU A 22 -3.62 11.10 -0.87
N THR A 23 -2.98 10.41 -1.82
CA THR A 23 -3.63 9.73 -2.96
C THR A 23 -3.82 8.23 -2.75
N TYR A 24 -3.70 7.73 -1.51
CA TYR A 24 -3.80 6.30 -1.25
C TYR A 24 -5.16 5.73 -1.71
N GLN A 25 -5.13 4.54 -2.30
CA GLN A 25 -6.30 3.83 -2.79
C GLN A 25 -6.25 2.37 -2.34
N SER A 26 -7.36 1.88 -1.81
CA SER A 26 -7.53 0.47 -1.47
C SER A 26 -8.47 -0.16 -2.49
N VAL A 27 -8.04 -1.25 -3.12
CA VAL A 27 -8.87 -2.02 -4.05
C VAL A 27 -9.60 -3.11 -3.26
N GLU A 28 -10.88 -3.33 -3.55
CA GLU A 28 -11.65 -4.40 -2.92
C GLU A 28 -10.98 -5.76 -3.15
N SER A 29 -11.05 -6.62 -2.13
CA SER A 29 -10.47 -7.96 -2.22
C SER A 29 -11.10 -8.78 -3.36
N LEU A 30 -10.28 -9.50 -4.11
CA LEU A 30 -10.75 -10.39 -5.18
C LEU A 30 -11.52 -11.61 -4.63
N ILE A 31 -11.31 -11.96 -3.36
CA ILE A 31 -11.98 -13.07 -2.67
C ILE A 31 -12.82 -12.55 -1.52
N LYS A 32 -13.92 -13.23 -1.21
CA LYS A 32 -14.75 -12.90 -0.04
C LYS A 32 -14.11 -13.41 1.25
N GLU A 33 -14.38 -12.75 2.36
CA GLU A 33 -13.91 -13.15 3.70
C GLU A 33 -14.17 -14.63 3.98
N ARG A 34 -15.38 -15.13 3.66
CA ARG A 34 -15.76 -16.53 3.88
C ARG A 34 -14.85 -17.51 3.15
N VAL A 35 -14.43 -17.17 1.93
CA VAL A 35 -13.52 -18.00 1.14
C VAL A 35 -12.14 -17.98 1.78
N ALA A 36 -11.64 -16.80 2.17
CA ALA A 36 -10.36 -16.69 2.89
C ALA A 36 -10.36 -17.47 4.21
N VAL A 37 -11.48 -17.47 4.94
CA VAL A 37 -11.64 -18.26 6.18
C VAL A 37 -11.56 -19.76 5.89
N TYR A 38 -12.31 -20.22 4.90
CA TYR A 38 -12.39 -21.64 4.56
C TYR A 38 -11.06 -22.19 4.02
N GLU A 39 -10.43 -21.45 3.12
CA GLU A 39 -9.18 -21.83 2.46
C GLU A 39 -7.93 -21.47 3.28
N SER A 40 -8.11 -20.92 4.49
CA SER A 40 -7.00 -20.48 5.35
C SER A 40 -6.06 -19.47 4.67
N LEU A 41 -6.63 -18.56 3.88
CA LEU A 41 -5.91 -17.46 3.23
C LEU A 41 -5.97 -16.19 4.09
N THR A 42 -5.19 -15.18 3.71
CA THR A 42 -5.31 -13.82 4.26
C THR A 42 -6.43 -13.07 3.54
N TYR A 43 -7.37 -12.50 4.31
CA TYR A 43 -8.39 -11.62 3.73
C TYR A 43 -7.82 -10.20 3.67
N SER A 44 -7.44 -9.74 2.47
CA SER A 44 -6.72 -8.48 2.28
C SER A 44 -7.19 -7.68 1.07
N SER A 45 -6.94 -6.38 1.11
CA SER A 45 -7.06 -5.46 -0.02
C SER A 45 -5.68 -5.07 -0.54
N GLU A 46 -5.58 -4.84 -1.85
CA GLU A 46 -4.39 -4.23 -2.44
C GLU A 46 -4.34 -2.74 -2.09
N LEU A 47 -3.16 -2.25 -1.70
CA LEU A 47 -2.91 -0.85 -1.40
C LEU A 47 -2.03 -0.23 -2.49
N TYR A 48 -2.55 0.85 -3.08
CA TYR A 48 -1.88 1.67 -4.06
C TYR A 48 -1.66 3.09 -3.53
N VAL A 49 -0.56 3.71 -3.97
CA VAL A 49 -0.22 5.10 -3.66
C VAL A 49 0.41 5.72 -4.90
N SER A 50 0.11 6.99 -5.21
CA SER A 50 0.87 7.68 -6.26
C SER A 50 2.30 7.93 -5.82
N ALA A 51 3.24 7.67 -6.72
CA ALA A 51 4.65 7.98 -6.56
C ALA A 51 5.15 8.81 -7.74
N GLY A 52 6.04 9.76 -7.44
CA GLY A 52 6.65 10.65 -8.40
C GLY A 52 8.14 10.39 -8.55
N LEU A 53 8.62 10.38 -9.79
CA LEU A 53 10.03 10.55 -10.14
C LEU A 53 10.23 11.99 -10.63
N ILE A 54 11.06 12.76 -9.93
CA ILE A 54 11.26 14.19 -10.16
C ILE A 54 12.71 14.43 -10.61
N TRP A 55 12.90 15.06 -11.76
CA TRP A 55 14.20 15.53 -12.23
C TRP A 55 14.41 16.98 -11.81
N LYS A 56 15.36 17.23 -10.90
CA LYS A 56 15.59 18.57 -10.36
C LYS A 56 16.18 19.54 -11.38
N THR A 57 16.91 19.03 -12.36
CA THR A 57 17.58 19.82 -13.39
C THR A 57 16.61 20.38 -14.42
N SER A 58 15.55 19.63 -14.77
CA SER A 58 14.54 20.04 -15.76
C SER A 58 13.21 20.50 -15.15
N LYS A 59 12.96 20.23 -13.86
CA LYS A 59 11.66 20.34 -13.19
C LYS A 59 10.57 19.44 -13.78
N ASP A 60 10.95 18.44 -14.58
CA ASP A 60 10.02 17.43 -15.05
C ASP A 60 9.68 16.44 -13.94
N MET A 61 8.46 15.92 -13.99
CA MET A 61 7.96 14.92 -13.07
C MET A 61 7.17 13.86 -13.83
N GLN A 62 7.40 12.59 -13.47
CA GLN A 62 6.55 11.48 -13.86
C GLN A 62 5.86 10.92 -12.63
N GLU A 63 4.53 10.92 -12.61
CA GLU A 63 3.70 10.32 -11.57
C GLU A 63 3.11 8.99 -12.04
N GLN A 64 3.08 8.00 -11.14
CA GLN A 64 2.45 6.70 -11.37
C GLN A 64 1.79 6.19 -10.09
N SER A 65 0.64 5.52 -10.22
CA SER A 65 0.07 4.74 -9.12
C SER A 65 0.86 3.44 -8.98
N ILE A 66 1.42 3.18 -7.80
CA ILE A 66 2.23 1.99 -7.53
C ILE A 66 1.56 1.11 -6.48
N PHE A 67 1.60 -0.21 -6.69
CA PHE A 67 1.24 -1.19 -5.69
C PHE A 67 2.32 -1.23 -4.60
N ILE A 68 1.92 -1.04 -3.34
CA ILE A 68 2.84 -1.04 -2.20
C ILE A 68 2.65 -2.23 -1.24
N GLY A 69 1.62 -3.05 -1.47
CA GLY A 69 1.40 -4.29 -0.73
C GLY A 69 -0.07 -4.59 -0.46
N ASN A 70 -0.32 -5.74 0.15
CA ASN A 70 -1.64 -6.16 0.59
C ASN A 70 -1.83 -5.82 2.07
N ILE A 71 -2.97 -5.21 2.41
CA ILE A 71 -3.34 -4.87 3.78
C ILE A 71 -4.44 -5.82 4.26
N PRO A 72 -4.23 -6.59 5.34
CA PRO A 72 -5.28 -7.39 5.95
C PRO A 72 -6.48 -6.53 6.32
N LEU A 73 -7.67 -6.98 5.92
CA LEU A 73 -8.92 -6.29 6.22
C LEU A 73 -9.47 -6.76 7.56
N MET A 74 -9.97 -5.80 8.33
CA MET A 74 -10.66 -6.05 9.58
C MET A 74 -12.17 -6.14 9.32
N ASN A 75 -12.81 -7.17 9.85
CA ASN A 75 -14.26 -7.31 9.77
C ASN A 75 -14.97 -6.46 10.84
N SER A 76 -16.30 -6.48 10.80
CA SER A 76 -17.15 -5.74 11.76
C SER A 76 -16.96 -6.15 13.22
N LEU A 77 -16.39 -7.32 13.47
CA LEU A 77 -16.06 -7.83 14.80
C LEU A 77 -14.66 -7.40 15.29
N LYS A 78 -13.99 -6.50 14.55
CA LYS A 78 -12.61 -6.05 14.83
C LYS A 78 -11.57 -7.17 14.79
N THR A 79 -11.78 -8.16 13.93
CA THR A 79 -10.84 -9.27 13.72
C THR A 79 -10.35 -9.28 12.27
N SER A 80 -9.12 -9.75 12.04
CA SER A 80 -8.59 -9.98 10.69
C SER A 80 -8.20 -11.46 10.52
N LYS A 81 -8.18 -11.93 9.27
CA LYS A 81 -7.73 -13.27 8.92
C LYS A 81 -6.37 -13.16 8.22
N VAL A 82 -5.34 -13.73 8.83
CA VAL A 82 -3.96 -13.72 8.31
C VAL A 82 -3.45 -15.16 8.24
N ASN A 83 -3.16 -15.66 7.03
CA ASN A 83 -2.63 -17.00 6.78
C ASN A 83 -3.38 -18.12 7.53
N GLY A 84 -4.72 -18.07 7.57
CA GLY A 84 -5.47 -19.10 8.30
C GLY A 84 -5.68 -18.81 9.79
N MET A 85 -4.98 -17.84 10.37
CA MET A 85 -5.10 -17.47 11.78
C MET A 85 -5.97 -16.23 11.95
N LEU A 86 -6.75 -16.22 13.03
CA LEU A 86 -7.52 -15.04 13.43
C LEU A 86 -6.61 -14.14 14.27
N GLU A 87 -6.44 -12.90 13.82
CA GLU A 87 -5.71 -11.88 14.55
C GLU A 87 -6.69 -10.85 15.15
N ILE A 88 -6.40 -10.46 16.39
CA ILE A 88 -7.11 -9.41 17.12
C ILE A 88 -6.07 -8.35 17.42
N LEU A 89 -6.29 -7.12 16.94
CA LEU A 89 -5.45 -6.00 17.31
C LEU A 89 -5.87 -5.53 18.72
N VAL A 90 -4.98 -5.73 19.70
CA VAL A 90 -5.15 -5.30 21.10
C VAL A 90 -4.39 -4.00 21.34
#